data_AF-A0A2P4PXT8-F1
#
_entry.id   AF-A0A2P4PXT8-F1
#
_cell.length_a   1.000
_cell.length_b   1.000
_cell.length_c   1.000
_cell.angle_alpha   90.00
_cell.angle_beta   90.00
_cell.angle_gamma   90.00
#
_symmetry.space_group_name_H-M   'P 1'
#
loop_
_entity.id
_entity.type
_entity.pdbx_description
1 polymer ?
#
loop_
_entity_poly.entity_id
_entity_poly.type
_entity_poly.pdbx_seq_one_letter_code
_entity_poly.pdbx_strand_id
1 'polypeptide(L)' 'MITTFISSFEISNILSLLIIFPIVYITRFYYHHFTRPNPLPGPFPLPILMIGYYRYIKNM' A
#
# COMPACT_ATOMS: atom_id res chain seq x y z
N MET A 1 -7.35 13.57 -33.31
CA MET A 1 -6.03 12.89 -33.30
C MET A 1 -5.08 13.47 -32.25
N ILE A 2 -4.87 14.79 -32.18
CA ILE A 2 -3.98 15.38 -31.15
C ILE A 2 -4.58 15.26 -29.73
N THR A 3 -5.88 15.49 -29.59
CA THR A 3 -6.60 15.48 -28.30
C THR A 3 -6.66 14.09 -27.67
N THR A 4 -6.80 13.05 -28.50
CA THR A 4 -6.79 11.65 -28.07
C THR A 4 -5.41 11.20 -27.58
N PHE A 5 -4.35 11.76 -28.16
CA PHE A 5 -2.98 11.50 -27.72
C PHE A 5 -2.70 12.15 -26.36
N ILE A 6 -3.09 13.42 -26.19
CA ILE A 6 -2.97 14.14 -24.92
C ILE A 6 -3.77 13.44 -23.82
N SER A 7 -5.02 13.05 -24.09
CA SER A 7 -5.85 12.34 -23.10
C SER A 7 -5.27 10.97 -22.72
N SER A 8 -4.67 10.24 -23.66
CA SER A 8 -4.01 8.95 -23.37
C SER A 8 -2.77 9.11 -22.48
N PHE A 9 -2.02 10.20 -22.66
CA PHE A 9 -0.85 10.53 -21.83
C PHE A 9 -1.26 10.92 -20.40
N GLU A 10 -2.32 11.72 -20.23
CA GLU A 10 -2.83 12.10 -18.91
C GLU A 10 -3.36 10.89 -18.14
N ILE A 11 -4.13 10.01 -18.79
CA ILE A 11 -4.65 8.77 -18.17
C ILE A 11 -3.49 7.87 -17.75
N SER A 12 -2.47 7.70 -18.60
CA SER A 12 -1.28 6.92 -18.27
C SER A 12 -0.57 7.49 -17.03
N ASN A 13 -0.41 8.81 -16.94
CA ASN A 13 0.25 9.45 -15.79
C ASN A 13 -0.55 9.27 -14.49
N ILE A 14 -1.87 9.42 -14.54
CA ILE A 14 -2.74 9.22 -13.37
C ILE A 14 -2.67 7.76 -12.88
N LEU A 15 -2.75 6.79 -13.80
CA LEU A 15 -2.62 5.37 -13.46
C LEU A 15 -1.23 5.04 -12.92
N SER A 16 -0.17 5.60 -13.50
CA SER A 16 1.19 5.45 -12.99
C SER A 16 1.32 6.00 -11.57
N LEU A 17 0.78 7.18 -11.27
CA LEU A 17 0.78 7.74 -9.92
C LEU A 17 0.01 6.84 -8.94
N LEU A 18 -1.16 6.34 -9.34
CA LEU A 18 -1.98 5.45 -8.52
C LEU A 18 -1.27 4.14 -8.16
N ILE A 19 -0.32 3.68 -8.97
CA ILE A 19 0.53 2.51 -8.69
C ILE A 19 1.76 2.90 -7.86
N ILE A 20 2.39 4.04 -8.14
CA ILE A 20 3.59 4.49 -7.43
C ILE A 20 3.30 4.83 -5.97
N PHE A 21 2.17 5.49 -5.68
CA PHE A 21 1.78 5.84 -4.30
C PHE A 21 1.71 4.64 -3.33
N PRO A 22 0.98 3.55 -3.64
CA PRO A 22 0.93 2.39 -2.77
C PRO A 22 2.28 1.67 -2.67
N ILE A 23 3.07 1.61 -3.75
CA ILE A 23 4.42 1.03 -3.70
C ILE A 23 5.29 1.81 -2.72
N VAL A 24 5.37 3.14 -2.86
CA VAL A 24 6.17 4.00 -1.97
C VAL A 24 5.67 3.89 -0.51
N TYR A 25 4.35 3.90 -0.30
CA TYR A 25 3.76 3.72 1.02
C TYR A 25 4.17 2.40 1.68
N ILE A 26 4.02 1.29 0.95
CA ILE A 26 4.38 -0.06 1.39
C ILE A 26 5.88 -0.12 1.69
N THR A 27 6.73 0.32 0.76
CA THR A 27 8.20 0.30 0.94
C THR A 27 8.62 1.10 2.17
N ARG A 28 8.09 2.32 2.35
CA ARG A 28 8.41 3.15 3.53
C ARG A 28 7.96 2.50 4.82
N PHE A 29 6.78 1.91 4.83
CA PHE A 29 6.27 1.18 5.99
C PHE A 29 7.22 0.02 6.37
N TYR A 30 7.58 -0.83 5.41
CA TYR A 30 8.46 -1.98 5.68
C TYR A 30 9.88 -1.56 6.06
N TYR A 31 10.42 -0.55 5.40
CA TYR A 31 11.71 0.00 5.76
C TYR A 31 11.76 0.40 7.25
N HIS A 32 10.73 1.12 7.72
CA HIS A 32 10.64 1.49 9.13
C HIS A 32 10.33 0.30 10.05
N HIS A 33 9.61 -0.70 9.55
CA HIS A 33 9.29 -1.92 10.31
C HIS A 33 10.52 -2.80 10.59
N PHE A 34 11.45 -2.90 9.64
CA PHE A 34 12.65 -3.73 9.78
C PHE A 34 13.81 -3.00 10.47
N THR A 35 13.86 -1.67 10.43
CA THR A 35 14.98 -0.87 10.98
C THR A 35 14.83 -0.51 12.46
N ARG A 36 13.69 -0.80 13.08
CA ARG A 36 13.45 -0.53 14.50
C ARG A 36 14.19 -1.54 15.40
N PRO A 37 14.85 -1.09 16.50
CA PRO A 37 15.71 -1.95 17.33
C PRO A 37 15.00 -3.15 17.98
N ASN A 38 13.69 -3.06 18.16
CA ASN A 38 12.86 -4.12 18.72
C ASN A 38 11.75 -4.44 17.71
N PRO A 39 11.97 -5.37 16.76
CA PRO A 39 10.95 -5.79 15.81
C PRO A 39 9.90 -6.62 16.55
N LEU A 40 8.95 -5.93 17.19
CA LEU A 40 7.70 -6.58 17.57
C LEU A 40 7.04 -7.13 16.30
N PRO A 41 6.50 -8.35 16.32
CA PRO A 41 5.69 -8.91 15.24
C PRO A 41 4.34 -8.21 15.22
N GLY A 42 4.36 -6.90 14.99
CA GLY A 42 3.17 -6.08 14.86
C GLY A 42 2.46 -6.43 13.55
N PRO A 43 1.13 -6.29 13.51
CA PRO A 43 0.34 -6.71 12.36
C PRO A 43 0.82 -6.02 11.08
N PHE A 44 0.81 -6.80 10.01
CA PHE A 44 1.11 -6.36 8.65
C PHE A 44 0.28 -5.09 8.32
N PRO A 45 0.79 -4.17 7.48
CA PRO A 45 0.02 -3.04 6.98
C PRO A 45 -1.02 -3.56 5.97
N LEU A 46 -2.02 -4.30 6.45
CA LEU A 46 -3.09 -4.83 5.60
C LEU A 46 -4.39 -4.06 5.83
N PRO A 47 -5.09 -3.72 4.74
CA PRO A 47 -6.30 -2.94 4.78
C PRO A 47 -7.42 -3.79 5.38
N ILE A 48 -7.88 -3.42 6.58
CA ILE A 48 -9.23 -3.61 7.16
C ILE A 48 -9.73 -5.07 7.34
N LEU A 49 -9.55 -5.98 6.38
CA LEU A 49 -10.00 -7.38 6.40
C LEU A 49 -9.35 -8.21 7.51
N MET A 50 -8.10 -7.90 7.88
CA MET A 50 -7.37 -8.67 8.91
C MET A 50 -7.77 -8.31 10.35
N ILE A 51 -8.49 -7.20 10.57
CA ILE A 51 -8.99 -6.80 11.90
C ILE A 51 -10.03 -7.82 12.40
N GLY A 52 -10.91 -8.29 11.50
CA GLY A 52 -11.88 -9.33 11.81
C GLY A 52 -11.23 -10.66 12.15
N TYR A 53 -10.18 -11.05 11.41
CA TYR A 53 -9.46 -12.30 11.63
C TYR A 53 -8.64 -12.29 12.93
N TYR A 54 -7.97 -11.17 13.25
CA TYR A 54 -7.25 -11.02 14.52
C TYR A 54 -8.19 -11.07 15.74
N ARG A 55 -9.40 -10.49 15.61
CA ARG A 55 -10.45 -10.58 16.64
C ARG A 55 -10.95 -12.02 16.81
N TYR A 56 -11.06 -12.79 15.73
CA TYR A 56 -11.46 -14.20 15.78
C TYR A 56 -10.41 -15.07 16.49
N ILE A 57 -9.12 -14.94 16.13
CA ILE A 57 -8.04 -15.71 16.76
C ILE A 57 -7.88 -15.37 18.24
N LYS A 58 -8.04 -14.10 18.63
CA LYS A 58 -7.89 -13.69 20.03
C LYS A 58 -9.02 -14.20 20.95
N ASN A 59 -10.17 -14.55 20.38
CA ASN A 59 -11.35 -15.03 21.12
C ASN A 59 -11.54 -16.56 21.02
N MET A 60 -10.55 -17.28 20.51
CA MET A 60 -10.48 -18.74 20.43
C MET A 60 -9.46 -19.25 21.44
#